data_AF-A0A2N4X7S5-F1
#
_entry.id   AF-A0A2N4X7S5-F1
#
_cell.length_a   1.000
_cell.length_b   1.000
_cell.length_c   1.000
_cell.angle_alpha   90.00
_cell.angle_beta   90.00
_cell.angle_gamma   90.00
#
_symmetry.space_group_name_H-M   'P 1'
#
loop_
_entity.id
_entity.type
_entity.pdbx_description
1 polymer ?
#
loop_
_entity_poly.entity_id
_entity_poly.type
_entity_poly.pdbx_seq_one_letter_code
_entity_poly.pdbx_strand_id
1 'polypeptide(L)'
;MLRFLFFLLIPFGIYAQRVRVGENQHENHKSSQAEAHDGGVTHDNHSHLEHILGYRKETAYVPNLPPPVLFKGIGEVNFKISSKSAKTQLYFNQGIALLHCFWDFEAYRAFKEAIKHDSLAIMPYYGLYSAIGAIEGDEFKPDQKLALAKIKQLKEKASDREKLYAEAIILRDDEKTGGKAAYQSKLELIIHKYPEDVDAKLFLALSKMAGYDTKLNPREGQLYSEYLLKDILRNQPDNAAAHHYWIHLKENCCPEDAFQSAETLSRLAPNSGHMVHMPGHVYYKAGLYQKAYESFIAAVKVDSAYMKDQKIPEVDAWNYIHNINYLLSNCAEDGRYNTALYYAEKLKNMPATKERKRKFEGRFFYQGVIAPAKMELCFGFYERAADKLAAIRLDEDSLFTNKAIAYKNALFHFASGMAAIKANNIALARQHSEALDAHLWRNLNQSATQDQMNARRVSDLNVASLELQGVIQSAEGNYDAAIETLELATQKEEDLGYSEPPTYARPVLISLAEAHLKAGKFDKAEKTYQQLLKKHPNSANGI
;
A
#
# COMPACT_ATOMS: atom_id res chain seq x y z
N MET A 1 13.57 -75.48 -33.50
CA MET A 1 13.57 -75.10 -32.08
C MET A 1 13.58 -73.57 -32.02
N LEU A 2 12.51 -72.99 -31.45
CA LEU A 2 12.29 -71.61 -30.98
C LEU A 2 12.98 -70.37 -31.63
N ARG A 3 12.09 -69.51 -32.16
CA ARG A 3 11.94 -68.03 -32.02
C ARG A 3 12.87 -67.03 -32.75
N PHE A 4 12.22 -66.32 -33.67
CA PHE A 4 12.52 -65.01 -34.26
C PHE A 4 12.59 -63.87 -33.24
N LEU A 5 13.43 -62.84 -33.50
CA LEU A 5 13.03 -61.43 -33.46
C LEU A 5 14.09 -60.49 -34.08
N PHE A 6 13.63 -59.68 -35.04
CA PHE A 6 14.31 -58.55 -35.69
C PHE A 6 14.48 -57.37 -34.72
N PHE A 7 15.60 -56.65 -34.81
CA PHE A 7 15.77 -55.31 -34.23
C PHE A 7 16.06 -54.29 -35.34
N LEU A 8 15.27 -53.21 -35.36
CA LEU A 8 15.41 -52.03 -36.22
C LEU A 8 15.66 -50.80 -35.33
N LEU A 9 16.57 -49.95 -35.79
CA LEU A 9 17.01 -48.66 -35.23
C LEU A 9 16.00 -47.54 -35.47
N ILE A 10 15.70 -46.69 -34.46
CA ILE A 10 15.30 -45.26 -34.60
C ILE A 10 15.74 -44.48 -33.33
N PRO A 11 16.33 -43.27 -33.45
CA PRO A 11 16.69 -42.42 -32.31
C PRO A 11 15.51 -41.53 -31.86
N PHE A 12 15.32 -41.37 -30.55
CA PHE A 12 14.36 -40.42 -29.96
C PHE A 12 15.07 -39.13 -29.53
N GLY A 13 14.73 -38.02 -30.18
CA GLY A 13 14.89 -36.67 -29.64
C GLY A 13 13.73 -36.35 -28.69
N ILE A 14 14.03 -35.80 -27.52
CA ILE A 14 13.03 -35.39 -26.53
C ILE A 14 12.83 -33.88 -26.65
N TYR A 15 11.75 -33.47 -27.30
CA TYR A 15 11.12 -32.16 -27.15
C TYR A 15 10.07 -32.31 -26.04
N ALA A 16 10.30 -31.70 -24.87
CA ALA A 16 9.31 -31.66 -23.80
C ALA A 16 8.51 -30.35 -23.90
N GLN A 17 7.27 -30.45 -24.37
CA GLN A 17 6.24 -29.42 -24.26
C GLN A 17 5.95 -29.11 -22.78
N ARG A 18 6.09 -27.85 -22.37
CA ARG A 18 5.50 -27.32 -21.13
C ARG A 18 4.18 -26.63 -21.49
N VAL A 19 3.06 -27.13 -20.96
CA VAL A 19 1.76 -26.44 -21.00
C VAL A 19 1.05 -26.57 -19.64
N ARG A 20 0.75 -25.39 -19.07
CA ARG A 20 -0.32 -24.97 -18.13
C ARG A 20 -0.63 -25.83 -16.89
N VAL A 21 -0.50 -25.19 -15.72
CA VAL A 21 -1.30 -25.50 -14.54
C VAL A 21 -2.61 -24.72 -14.62
N GLY A 22 -3.73 -25.42 -14.49
CA GLY A 22 -5.09 -24.90 -14.55
C GLY A 22 -5.65 -24.47 -13.19
N GLU A 23 -6.70 -23.66 -13.29
CA GLU A 23 -7.52 -23.11 -12.21
C GLU A 23 -8.40 -24.14 -11.48
N ASN A 24 -8.82 -23.75 -10.26
CA ASN A 24 -9.91 -24.26 -9.40
C ASN A 24 -9.55 -25.46 -8.49
N GLN A 25 -9.98 -25.58 -7.21
CA GLN A 25 -11.23 -25.18 -6.55
C GLN A 25 -11.06 -24.83 -5.05
N HIS A 26 -11.86 -23.89 -4.54
CA HIS A 26 -11.97 -23.54 -3.10
C HIS A 26 -12.98 -24.46 -2.38
N GLU A 27 -12.53 -25.12 -1.30
CA GLU A 27 -13.41 -25.61 -0.23
C GLU A 27 -13.14 -24.84 1.07
N ASN A 28 -14.22 -24.36 1.68
CA ASN A 28 -14.25 -23.56 2.90
C ASN A 28 -13.87 -24.39 4.14
N HIS A 29 -12.85 -23.96 4.88
CA HIS A 29 -12.82 -24.18 6.33
C HIS A 29 -12.23 -22.97 7.06
N LYS A 30 -13.05 -22.41 7.97
CA LYS A 30 -12.71 -21.31 8.87
C LYS A 30 -11.72 -21.78 9.94
N SER A 31 -10.58 -21.10 10.09
CA SER A 31 -9.88 -20.99 11.36
C SER A 31 -9.29 -19.59 11.51
N SER A 32 -9.39 -19.06 12.73
CA SER A 32 -8.99 -17.72 13.12
C SER A 32 -7.48 -17.63 13.36
N GLN A 33 -6.77 -16.81 12.59
CA GLN A 33 -5.47 -16.26 12.98
C GLN A 33 -5.33 -14.83 12.45
N ALA A 34 -4.69 -13.98 13.25
CA ALA A 34 -4.39 -12.60 12.91
C ALA A 34 -3.42 -12.57 11.72
N GLU A 35 -3.93 -12.18 10.56
CA GLU A 35 -3.17 -12.10 9.32
C GLU A 35 -2.72 -10.67 9.10
N ALA A 36 -1.40 -10.45 9.13
CA ALA A 36 -0.79 -9.22 8.63
C ALA A 36 -1.22 -9.00 7.17
N HIS A 37 -1.97 -7.92 6.95
CA HIS A 37 -2.64 -7.61 5.70
C HIS A 37 -1.67 -7.28 4.54
N ASP A 38 -1.34 -8.29 3.76
CA ASP A 38 -1.55 -8.23 2.30
C ASP A 38 -2.74 -9.19 2.07
N GLY A 39 -3.95 -8.65 2.07
CA GLY A 39 -5.21 -9.41 2.06
C GLY A 39 -5.26 -10.44 0.94
N GLY A 40 -5.94 -11.57 1.20
CA GLY A 40 -6.13 -12.66 0.23
C GLY A 40 -6.65 -12.14 -1.11
N VAL A 41 -5.76 -12.12 -2.11
CA VAL A 41 -6.04 -11.65 -3.46
C VAL A 41 -6.63 -12.80 -4.26
N THR A 42 -7.93 -12.75 -4.52
CA THR A 42 -8.47 -13.37 -5.74
C THR A 42 -8.12 -12.46 -6.91
N HIS A 43 -7.74 -13.05 -8.05
CA HIS A 43 -6.98 -12.46 -9.16
C HIS A 43 -7.55 -11.20 -9.87
N ASP A 44 -8.59 -10.51 -9.38
CA ASP A 44 -9.23 -9.37 -10.09
C ASP A 44 -9.63 -8.13 -9.24
N ASN A 45 -9.45 -8.12 -7.91
CA ASN A 45 -10.16 -7.14 -7.04
C ASN A 45 -9.32 -6.41 -5.98
N HIS A 46 -8.23 -5.75 -6.37
CA HIS A 46 -7.68 -4.70 -5.50
C HIS A 46 -8.60 -3.46 -5.55
N SER A 47 -9.43 -3.27 -4.52
CA SER A 47 -10.23 -2.05 -4.33
C SER A 47 -9.31 -0.92 -3.84
N HIS A 48 -9.30 0.21 -4.55
CA HIS A 48 -8.46 1.36 -4.19
C HIS A 48 -8.73 1.84 -2.74
N LEU A 49 -9.99 1.84 -2.31
CA LEU A 49 -10.35 2.11 -0.92
C LEU A 49 -9.75 1.10 0.07
N GLU A 50 -9.70 -0.19 -0.25
CA GLU A 50 -9.13 -1.19 0.66
C GLU A 50 -7.64 -0.96 0.87
N HIS A 51 -6.95 -0.50 -0.17
CA HIS A 51 -5.56 -0.10 -0.08
C HIS A 51 -5.37 1.13 0.81
N ILE A 52 -6.14 2.20 0.57
CA ILE A 52 -6.13 3.43 1.39
C ILE A 52 -6.39 3.11 2.87
N LEU A 53 -7.35 2.23 3.15
CA LEU A 53 -7.75 1.89 4.52
C LEU A 53 -6.86 0.82 5.16
N GLY A 54 -6.11 0.05 4.39
CA GLY A 54 -5.28 -1.05 4.88
C GLY A 54 -4.25 -0.59 5.90
N TYR A 55 -3.50 0.47 5.60
CA TYR A 55 -2.49 1.02 6.51
C TYR A 55 -3.07 1.57 7.82
N ARG A 56 -4.33 2.02 7.81
CA ARG A 56 -5.00 2.56 8.99
C ARG A 56 -5.33 1.49 10.03
N LYS A 57 -5.56 0.24 9.58
CA LYS A 57 -5.80 -0.91 10.48
C LYS A 57 -4.61 -1.25 11.37
N GLU A 58 -3.41 -0.87 10.94
CA GLU A 58 -2.15 -1.08 11.66
C GLU A 58 -1.80 0.08 12.62
N THR A 59 -2.76 0.96 12.93
CA THR A 59 -2.54 2.07 13.86
C THR A 59 -2.09 1.54 15.23
N ALA A 60 -0.92 1.99 15.68
CA ALA A 60 -0.33 1.54 16.94
C ALA A 60 -1.00 2.21 18.15
N TYR A 61 -1.38 1.41 19.14
CA TYR A 61 -1.78 1.93 20.45
C TYR A 61 -0.56 2.38 21.25
N VAL A 62 -0.54 3.63 21.70
CA VAL A 62 0.53 4.19 22.56
C VAL A 62 -0.07 4.54 23.93
N PRO A 63 0.28 3.80 25.00
CA PRO A 63 -0.27 4.04 26.33
C PRO A 63 0.32 5.30 26.99
N ASN A 64 -0.37 5.81 28.01
CA ASN A 64 0.15 6.81 28.96
C ASN A 64 0.59 8.15 28.36
N LEU A 65 -0.06 8.58 27.28
CA LEU A 65 0.12 9.92 26.74
C LEU A 65 -0.67 10.98 27.53
N PRO A 66 -0.20 12.24 27.57
CA PRO A 66 -0.99 13.34 28.12
C PRO A 66 -2.31 13.52 27.33
N PRO A 67 -3.26 14.33 27.83
CA PRO A 67 -4.42 14.72 27.05
C PRO A 67 -4.02 15.25 25.66
N PRO A 68 -4.80 14.95 24.60
CA PRO A 68 -4.48 15.43 23.26
C PRO A 68 -4.42 16.96 23.24
N VAL A 69 -3.42 17.49 22.53
CA VAL A 69 -3.35 18.94 22.29
C VAL A 69 -4.39 19.34 21.24
N LEU A 70 -4.76 20.62 21.23
CA LEU A 70 -5.58 21.17 20.15
C LEU A 70 -4.67 21.54 18.98
N PHE A 71 -4.73 20.73 17.92
CA PHE A 71 -3.95 20.93 16.72
C PHE A 71 -4.54 22.06 15.87
N LYS A 72 -3.65 22.85 15.25
CA LYS A 72 -3.99 23.81 14.20
C LYS A 72 -3.42 23.32 12.89
N GLY A 73 -3.98 23.74 11.76
CA GLY A 73 -3.46 23.39 10.44
C GLY A 73 -3.60 21.90 10.11
N ILE A 74 -4.73 21.30 10.49
CA ILE A 74 -5.11 19.92 10.15
C ILE A 74 -6.39 19.90 9.30
N GLY A 75 -6.68 21.01 8.62
CA GLY A 75 -8.00 21.30 8.06
C GLY A 75 -9.00 21.80 9.11
N GLU A 76 -10.08 22.40 8.64
CA GLU A 76 -11.18 22.87 9.48
C GLU A 76 -12.42 22.01 9.26
N VAL A 77 -13.09 21.66 10.35
CA VAL A 77 -14.36 20.94 10.34
C VAL A 77 -15.35 21.65 11.26
N ASN A 78 -16.57 21.82 10.77
CA ASN A 78 -17.67 22.39 11.52
C ASN A 78 -18.85 21.40 11.62
N PHE A 79 -18.65 20.35 12.42
CA PHE A 79 -19.65 19.32 12.63
C PHE A 79 -20.42 19.59 13.93
N LYS A 80 -21.55 20.29 13.85
CA LYS A 80 -22.36 20.57 15.05
C LYS A 80 -22.97 19.29 15.64
N ILE A 81 -22.84 19.12 16.96
CA ILE A 81 -23.40 18.00 17.72
C ILE A 81 -24.32 18.47 18.85
N SER A 82 -25.17 17.57 19.34
CA SER A 82 -26.04 17.78 20.50
C SER A 82 -25.23 17.68 21.80
N SER A 83 -24.52 18.76 22.14
CA SER A 83 -23.85 18.92 23.42
C SER A 83 -23.88 20.39 23.85
N LYS A 84 -23.96 20.64 25.16
CA LYS A 84 -23.80 21.98 25.74
C LYS A 84 -22.34 22.31 26.07
N SER A 85 -21.44 21.33 25.97
CA SER A 85 -20.03 21.49 26.31
C SER A 85 -19.26 22.00 25.10
N ALA A 86 -18.77 23.24 25.19
CA ALA A 86 -17.89 23.83 24.17
C ALA A 86 -16.62 22.99 23.97
N LYS A 87 -16.08 22.38 25.04
CA LYS A 87 -14.92 21.49 24.94
C LYS A 87 -15.24 20.20 24.19
N THR A 88 -16.40 19.60 24.42
CA THR A 88 -16.84 18.41 23.67
C THR A 88 -16.98 18.73 22.18
N GLN A 89 -17.61 19.85 21.83
CA GLN A 89 -17.74 20.28 20.43
C GLN A 89 -16.36 20.51 19.77
N LEU A 90 -15.42 21.13 20.48
CA LEU A 90 -14.09 21.44 19.98
C LEU A 90 -13.26 20.18 19.71
N TYR A 91 -13.16 19.27 20.70
CA TYR A 91 -12.43 18.02 20.53
C TYR A 91 -13.12 17.07 19.53
N PHE A 92 -14.45 17.12 19.43
CA PHE A 92 -15.18 16.35 18.42
C PHE A 92 -14.84 16.83 17.00
N ASN A 93 -14.88 18.15 16.74
CA ASN A 93 -14.50 18.69 15.43
C ASN A 93 -13.05 18.37 15.08
N GLN A 94 -12.12 18.49 16.04
CA GLN A 94 -10.74 18.05 15.84
C GLN A 94 -10.66 16.56 15.50
N GLY A 95 -11.40 15.70 16.20
CA GLY A 95 -11.44 14.26 15.91
C GLY A 95 -11.90 13.97 14.49
N ILE A 96 -12.92 14.68 13.99
CA ILE A 96 -13.38 14.52 12.59
C ILE A 96 -12.33 15.04 11.59
N ALA A 97 -11.71 16.20 11.85
CA ALA A 97 -10.61 16.70 11.00
C ALA A 97 -9.45 15.70 10.93
N LEU A 98 -9.09 15.08 12.06
CA LEU A 98 -8.05 14.04 12.13
C LEU A 98 -8.46 12.75 11.41
N LEU A 99 -9.74 12.35 11.46
CA LEU A 99 -10.24 11.24 10.64
C LEU A 99 -10.10 11.54 9.14
N HIS A 100 -10.39 12.77 8.71
CA HIS A 100 -10.19 13.17 7.32
C HIS A 100 -8.70 13.25 6.93
N CYS A 101 -7.81 13.51 7.89
CA CYS A 101 -6.35 13.41 7.72
C CYS A 101 -5.80 11.98 7.69
N PHE A 102 -6.63 10.96 7.92
CA PHE A 102 -6.21 9.58 8.20
C PHE A 102 -5.25 9.48 9.40
N TRP A 103 -5.45 10.34 10.40
CA TRP A 103 -4.67 10.35 11.63
C TRP A 103 -5.43 9.67 12.77
N ASP A 104 -5.73 8.38 12.59
CA ASP A 104 -6.66 7.61 13.43
C ASP A 104 -6.33 7.62 14.93
N PHE A 105 -5.05 7.52 15.30
CA PHE A 105 -4.66 7.52 16.71
C PHE A 105 -4.95 8.85 17.42
N GLU A 106 -4.67 9.98 16.77
CA GLU A 106 -4.99 11.30 17.35
C GLU A 106 -6.49 11.57 17.31
N ALA A 107 -7.21 11.08 16.28
CA ALA A 107 -8.66 11.13 16.25
C ALA A 107 -9.27 10.37 17.44
N TYR A 108 -8.79 9.15 17.71
CA TYR A 108 -9.14 8.35 18.88
C TYR A 108 -8.91 9.12 20.19
N ARG A 109 -7.74 9.75 20.37
CA ARG A 109 -7.43 10.55 21.56
C ARG A 109 -8.40 11.72 21.71
N ALA A 110 -8.66 12.45 20.63
CA ALA A 110 -9.57 13.60 20.61
C ALA A 110 -11.00 13.20 20.99
N PHE A 111 -11.53 12.10 20.44
CA PHE A 111 -12.86 11.61 20.81
C PHE A 111 -12.95 11.16 22.26
N LYS A 112 -11.92 10.49 22.80
CA LYS A 112 -11.87 10.16 24.23
C LYS A 112 -11.88 11.40 25.10
N GLU A 113 -11.17 12.45 24.70
CA GLU A 113 -11.18 13.71 25.44
C GLU A 113 -12.56 14.40 25.35
N ALA A 114 -13.20 14.41 24.18
CA ALA A 114 -14.56 14.93 24.03
C ALA A 114 -15.57 14.24 24.96
N ILE A 115 -15.49 12.90 25.08
CA ILE A 115 -16.34 12.08 25.97
C ILE A 115 -16.19 12.48 27.44
N LYS A 116 -14.98 12.86 27.89
CA LYS A 116 -14.76 13.27 29.29
C LYS A 116 -15.51 14.55 29.65
N HIS A 117 -15.71 15.46 28.69
CA HIS A 117 -16.37 16.74 28.92
C HIS A 117 -17.91 16.66 28.77
N ASP A 118 -18.44 15.63 28.10
CA ASP A 118 -19.86 15.32 28.05
C ASP A 118 -20.06 13.84 27.63
N SER A 119 -20.37 12.98 28.60
CA SER A 119 -20.54 11.54 28.37
C SER A 119 -21.93 11.15 27.87
N LEU A 120 -22.84 12.11 27.72
CA LEU A 120 -24.18 11.90 27.15
C LEU A 120 -24.22 12.28 25.66
N ALA A 121 -23.20 12.97 25.14
CA ALA A 121 -23.05 13.25 23.72
C ALA A 121 -22.75 11.95 22.97
N ILE A 122 -23.65 11.55 22.06
CA ILE A 122 -23.52 10.30 21.29
C ILE A 122 -22.40 10.35 20.25
N MET A 123 -22.20 11.51 19.61
CA MET A 123 -21.31 11.64 18.46
C MET A 123 -19.83 11.40 18.79
N PRO A 124 -19.29 11.83 19.95
CA PRO A 124 -17.96 11.40 20.38
C PRO A 124 -17.78 9.87 20.43
N TYR A 125 -18.81 9.09 20.76
CA TYR A 125 -18.73 7.62 20.69
C TYR A 125 -18.78 7.10 19.26
N TYR A 126 -19.57 7.72 18.38
CA TYR A 126 -19.51 7.46 16.93
C TYR A 126 -18.09 7.67 16.41
N GLY A 127 -17.49 8.83 16.70
CA GLY A 127 -16.13 9.17 16.27
C GLY A 127 -15.08 8.20 16.83
N LEU A 128 -15.20 7.88 18.13
CA LEU A 128 -14.32 6.91 18.78
C LEU A 128 -14.34 5.58 18.03
N TYR A 129 -15.52 5.04 17.75
CA TYR A 129 -15.67 3.78 17.02
C TYR A 129 -15.27 3.90 15.54
N SER A 130 -15.51 5.05 14.90
CA SER A 130 -15.06 5.32 13.53
C SER A 130 -13.55 5.25 13.39
N ALA A 131 -12.80 5.75 14.38
CA ALA A 131 -11.33 5.74 14.40
C ALA A 131 -10.73 4.35 14.65
N ILE A 132 -11.34 3.54 15.51
CA ILE A 132 -10.71 2.30 15.99
C ILE A 132 -11.45 1.01 15.64
N GLY A 133 -12.65 1.08 15.07
CA GLY A 133 -13.53 -0.07 14.85
C GLY A 133 -12.94 -1.16 13.96
N ALA A 134 -12.10 -0.76 12.99
CA ALA A 134 -11.41 -1.65 12.07
C ALA A 134 -9.93 -1.89 12.42
N ILE A 135 -9.42 -1.30 13.52
CA ILE A 135 -8.02 -1.49 13.94
C ILE A 135 -7.82 -2.91 14.47
N GLU A 136 -6.72 -3.52 14.06
CA GLU A 136 -6.33 -4.86 14.48
C GLU A 136 -5.65 -4.90 15.85
N GLY A 137 -5.67 -6.08 16.46
CA GLY A 137 -5.12 -6.32 17.79
C GLY A 137 -6.17 -6.20 18.90
N ASP A 138 -5.70 -6.36 20.14
CA ASP A 138 -6.55 -6.44 21.32
C ASP A 138 -6.61 -5.13 22.09
N GLU A 139 -5.67 -4.20 21.86
CA GLU A 139 -5.50 -3.01 22.69
C GLU A 139 -6.70 -2.05 22.60
N PHE A 140 -7.32 -1.93 21.42
CA PHE A 140 -8.48 -1.07 21.21
C PHE A 140 -9.83 -1.76 21.50
N LYS A 141 -9.86 -3.09 21.64
CA LYS A 141 -11.11 -3.85 21.83
C LYS A 141 -11.96 -3.40 23.02
N PRO A 142 -11.39 -3.04 24.19
CA PRO A 142 -12.19 -2.50 25.30
C PRO A 142 -12.94 -1.22 24.92
N ASP A 143 -12.26 -0.29 24.25
CA ASP A 143 -12.86 0.98 23.83
C ASP A 143 -13.84 0.80 22.66
N GLN A 144 -13.58 -0.14 21.73
CA GLN A 144 -14.53 -0.52 20.68
C GLN A 144 -15.87 -1.01 21.28
N LYS A 145 -15.80 -1.94 22.25
CA LYS A 145 -16.98 -2.48 22.94
C LYS A 145 -17.73 -1.40 23.71
N LEU A 146 -16.99 -0.54 24.41
CA LEU A 146 -17.57 0.60 25.15
C LEU A 146 -18.31 1.55 24.20
N ALA A 147 -17.68 1.93 23.09
CA ALA A 147 -18.27 2.86 22.13
C ALA A 147 -19.57 2.30 21.54
N LEU A 148 -19.58 1.04 21.07
CA LEU A 148 -20.79 0.40 20.55
C LEU A 148 -21.91 0.30 21.59
N ALA A 149 -21.58 -0.07 22.83
CA ALA A 149 -22.57 -0.13 23.91
C ALA A 149 -23.19 1.25 24.19
N LYS A 150 -22.36 2.30 24.19
CA LYS A 150 -22.79 3.69 24.42
C LYS A 150 -23.61 4.25 23.26
N ILE A 151 -23.22 3.98 22.02
CA ILE A 151 -24.00 4.35 20.83
C ILE A 151 -25.40 3.74 20.94
N LYS A 152 -25.50 2.42 21.20
CA LYS A 152 -26.79 1.74 21.36
C LYS A 152 -27.64 2.32 22.49
N GLN A 153 -27.02 2.65 23.63
CA GLN A 153 -27.69 3.24 24.79
C GLN A 153 -28.23 4.66 24.53
N LEU A 154 -27.44 5.51 23.89
CA LEU A 154 -27.74 6.94 23.73
C LEU A 154 -28.59 7.24 22.49
N LYS A 155 -28.64 6.32 21.51
CA LYS A 155 -29.32 6.50 20.22
C LYS A 155 -30.76 6.98 20.33
N GLU A 156 -31.54 6.46 21.28
CA GLU A 156 -32.96 6.81 21.41
C GLU A 156 -33.22 8.23 21.92
N LYS A 157 -32.19 8.91 22.44
CA LYS A 157 -32.26 10.31 22.89
C LYS A 157 -31.51 11.27 21.95
N ALA A 158 -30.89 10.75 20.89
CA ALA A 158 -30.12 11.54 19.94
C ALA A 158 -31.06 12.33 19.02
N SER A 159 -30.54 13.41 18.43
CA SER A 159 -31.25 14.08 17.33
C SER A 159 -31.40 13.13 16.13
N ASP A 160 -32.39 13.39 15.27
CA ASP A 160 -32.61 12.61 14.05
C ASP A 160 -31.34 12.44 13.20
N ARG A 161 -30.54 13.50 13.06
CA ARG A 161 -29.28 13.48 12.29
C ARG A 161 -28.26 12.55 12.93
N GLU A 162 -28.03 12.69 14.24
CA GLU A 162 -27.05 11.89 14.97
C GLU A 162 -27.47 10.42 15.07
N LYS A 163 -28.77 10.15 15.17
CA LYS A 163 -29.32 8.79 15.13
C LYS A 163 -28.97 8.09 13.82
N LEU A 164 -29.04 8.77 12.68
CA LEU A 164 -28.64 8.19 11.39
C LEU A 164 -27.15 7.86 11.33
N TYR A 165 -26.27 8.74 11.81
CA TYR A 165 -24.83 8.47 11.90
C TYR A 165 -24.52 7.27 12.81
N ALA A 166 -25.18 7.21 13.97
CA ALA A 166 -25.09 6.09 14.91
C ALA A 166 -25.53 4.77 14.28
N GLU A 167 -26.60 4.76 13.50
CA GLU A 167 -27.05 3.57 12.77
C GLU A 167 -26.10 3.18 11.65
N ALA A 168 -25.59 4.17 10.89
CA ALA A 168 -24.65 3.94 9.81
C ALA A 168 -23.41 3.19 10.32
N ILE A 169 -22.78 3.68 11.39
CA ILE A 169 -21.51 3.10 11.86
C ILE A 169 -21.67 1.69 12.44
N ILE A 170 -22.81 1.37 13.04
CA ILE A 170 -23.11 0.02 13.52
C ILE A 170 -23.15 -0.97 12.35
N LEU A 171 -23.69 -0.56 11.20
CA LEU A 171 -23.83 -1.41 10.02
C LEU A 171 -22.48 -1.62 9.29
N ARG A 172 -21.61 -0.60 9.29
CA ARG A 172 -20.33 -0.61 8.55
C ARG A 172 -19.51 -1.88 8.80
N ASP A 173 -19.43 -2.29 10.07
CA ASP A 173 -18.55 -3.37 10.51
C ASP A 173 -19.33 -4.66 10.86
N ASP A 174 -20.62 -4.74 10.52
CA ASP A 174 -21.45 -5.95 10.69
C ASP A 174 -21.87 -6.52 9.33
N GLU A 175 -21.04 -7.44 8.82
CA GLU A 175 -21.27 -8.17 7.56
C GLU A 175 -22.63 -8.88 7.51
N LYS A 176 -23.22 -9.26 8.65
CA LYS A 176 -24.54 -9.90 8.68
C LYS A 176 -25.67 -8.94 8.35
N THR A 177 -25.40 -7.63 8.41
CA THR A 177 -26.37 -6.56 8.16
C THR A 177 -26.11 -5.80 6.86
N GLY A 178 -25.25 -6.35 5.99
CA GLY A 178 -24.92 -5.76 4.69
C GLY A 178 -23.68 -4.87 4.69
N GLY A 179 -22.96 -4.75 5.82
CA GLY A 179 -21.62 -4.16 5.90
C GLY A 179 -21.49 -2.80 5.22
N LYS A 180 -20.50 -2.68 4.34
CA LYS A 180 -20.19 -1.48 3.56
C LYS A 180 -21.39 -0.93 2.77
N ALA A 181 -22.18 -1.79 2.12
CA ALA A 181 -23.32 -1.35 1.31
C ALA A 181 -24.41 -0.71 2.19
N ALA A 182 -24.72 -1.34 3.32
CA ALA A 182 -25.70 -0.81 4.27
C ALA A 182 -25.24 0.51 4.91
N TYR A 183 -23.94 0.65 5.18
CA TYR A 183 -23.33 1.92 5.62
C TYR A 183 -23.51 3.02 4.57
N GLN A 184 -23.20 2.74 3.30
CA GLN A 184 -23.37 3.69 2.20
C GLN A 184 -24.82 4.15 2.06
N SER A 185 -25.79 3.23 2.11
CA SER A 185 -27.21 3.60 2.02
C SER A 185 -27.67 4.49 3.18
N LYS A 186 -27.12 4.32 4.40
CA LYS A 186 -27.40 5.24 5.51
C LYS A 186 -26.81 6.63 5.28
N LEU A 187 -25.60 6.73 4.73
CA LEU A 187 -25.02 8.03 4.37
C LEU A 187 -25.81 8.72 3.25
N GLU A 188 -26.26 7.97 2.23
CA GLU A 188 -27.14 8.48 1.18
C GLU A 188 -28.45 9.04 1.77
N LEU A 189 -29.04 8.35 2.77
CA LEU A 189 -30.22 8.85 3.49
C LEU A 189 -29.95 10.13 4.28
N ILE A 190 -28.77 10.26 4.91
CA ILE A 190 -28.38 11.50 5.60
C ILE A 190 -28.29 12.64 4.59
N ILE A 191 -27.61 12.44 3.46
CA ILE A 191 -27.47 13.45 2.40
C ILE A 191 -28.83 13.84 1.81
N HIS A 192 -29.76 12.89 1.68
CA HIS A 192 -31.10 13.19 1.21
C HIS A 192 -31.89 14.08 2.19
N LYS A 193 -31.79 13.81 3.50
CA LYS A 193 -32.51 14.57 4.55
C LYS A 193 -31.81 15.89 4.93
N TYR A 194 -30.48 15.93 4.80
CA TYR A 194 -29.60 17.04 5.16
C TYR A 194 -28.59 17.28 4.02
N PRO A 195 -29.01 17.84 2.88
CA PRO A 195 -28.15 18.02 1.69
C PRO A 195 -26.94 18.93 1.91
N GLU A 196 -26.95 19.76 2.96
CA GLU A 196 -25.85 20.59 3.44
C GLU A 196 -24.81 19.83 4.28
N ASP A 197 -25.04 18.55 4.60
CA ASP A 197 -24.15 17.74 5.42
C ASP A 197 -22.89 17.32 4.64
N VAL A 198 -21.85 18.15 4.76
CA VAL A 198 -20.56 17.97 4.07
C VAL A 198 -19.88 16.68 4.49
N ASP A 199 -19.86 16.38 5.79
CA ASP A 199 -19.16 15.20 6.32
C ASP A 199 -19.84 13.90 5.85
N ALA A 200 -21.16 13.87 5.74
CA ALA A 200 -21.88 12.73 5.15
C ALA A 200 -21.47 12.51 3.70
N LYS A 201 -21.38 13.59 2.90
CA LYS A 201 -20.91 13.52 1.50
C LYS A 201 -19.45 13.05 1.42
N LEU A 202 -18.58 13.56 2.29
CA LEU A 202 -17.16 13.16 2.35
C LEU A 202 -17.00 11.68 2.71
N PHE A 203 -17.67 11.20 3.76
CA PHE A 203 -17.62 9.79 4.13
C PHE A 203 -18.22 8.87 3.08
N LEU A 204 -19.27 9.31 2.37
CA LEU A 204 -19.85 8.55 1.26
C LEU A 204 -18.91 8.52 0.06
N ALA A 205 -18.32 9.66 -0.30
CA ALA A 205 -17.34 9.76 -1.38
C ALA A 205 -16.15 8.83 -1.13
N LEU A 206 -15.57 8.84 0.08
CA LEU A 206 -14.51 7.92 0.45
C LEU A 206 -14.98 6.47 0.36
N SER A 207 -16.13 6.13 0.95
CA SER A 207 -16.67 4.76 0.93
C SER A 207 -16.96 4.22 -0.48
N LYS A 208 -17.33 5.08 -1.43
CA LYS A 208 -17.62 4.72 -2.83
C LYS A 208 -16.39 4.74 -3.74
N MET A 209 -15.22 5.20 -3.26
CA MET A 209 -14.01 5.37 -4.07
C MET A 209 -13.34 4.02 -4.42
N ALA A 210 -13.88 3.33 -5.41
CA ALA A 210 -13.40 2.00 -5.82
C ALA A 210 -12.17 2.03 -6.72
N GLY A 211 -11.80 3.18 -7.28
CA GLY A 211 -10.69 3.35 -8.20
C GLY A 211 -10.99 2.88 -9.62
N TYR A 212 -9.96 2.41 -10.31
CA TYR A 212 -9.99 2.02 -11.72
C TYR A 212 -9.49 0.57 -11.89
N ASP A 213 -9.88 -0.10 -12.97
CA ASP A 213 -9.28 -1.38 -13.36
C ASP A 213 -7.91 -1.19 -14.05
N THR A 214 -7.26 -2.29 -14.47
CA THR A 214 -5.96 -2.24 -15.16
C THR A 214 -6.01 -1.57 -16.54
N LYS A 215 -7.21 -1.38 -17.10
CA LYS A 215 -7.46 -0.66 -18.36
C LYS A 215 -7.93 0.78 -18.14
N LEU A 216 -7.86 1.27 -16.90
CA LEU A 216 -8.31 2.61 -16.49
C LEU A 216 -9.81 2.87 -16.67
N ASN A 217 -10.66 1.83 -16.65
CA ASN A 217 -12.11 2.01 -16.56
C ASN A 217 -12.50 2.25 -15.09
N PRO A 218 -13.39 3.21 -14.79
CA PRO A 218 -13.83 3.46 -13.42
C PRO A 218 -14.64 2.28 -12.89
N ARG A 219 -14.28 1.80 -11.69
CA ARG A 219 -15.06 0.78 -10.96
C ARG A 219 -16.34 1.38 -10.38
N GLU A 220 -17.28 0.53 -10.01
CA GLU A 220 -18.57 0.95 -9.45
C GLU A 220 -18.39 1.89 -8.24
N GLY A 221 -19.10 3.02 -8.25
CA GLY A 221 -19.02 4.04 -7.20
C GLY A 221 -17.98 5.14 -7.46
N GLN A 222 -16.98 4.91 -8.30
CA GLN A 222 -15.89 5.87 -8.55
C GLN A 222 -16.40 7.21 -9.08
N LEU A 223 -17.26 7.18 -10.10
CA LEU A 223 -17.85 8.40 -10.68
C LEU A 223 -18.79 9.12 -9.71
N TYR A 224 -19.46 8.38 -8.82
CA TYR A 224 -20.32 8.99 -7.80
C TYR A 224 -19.49 9.70 -6.72
N SER A 225 -18.37 9.08 -6.31
CA SER A 225 -17.36 9.74 -5.46
C SER A 225 -16.86 11.04 -6.11
N GLU A 226 -16.51 10.99 -7.40
CA GLU A 226 -16.06 12.17 -8.15
C GLU A 226 -17.10 13.29 -8.17
N TYR A 227 -18.38 12.95 -8.40
CA TYR A 227 -19.48 13.91 -8.37
C TYR A 227 -19.60 14.61 -7.01
N LEU A 228 -19.60 13.84 -5.91
CA LEU A 228 -19.72 14.38 -4.56
C LEU A 228 -18.56 15.32 -4.22
N LEU A 229 -17.33 14.94 -4.56
CA LEU A 229 -16.15 15.77 -4.31
C LEU A 229 -16.16 17.06 -5.13
N LYS A 230 -16.56 17.01 -6.41
CA LYS A 230 -16.76 18.21 -7.24
C LYS A 230 -17.80 19.15 -6.65
N ASP A 231 -18.93 18.61 -6.17
CA ASP A 231 -19.98 19.40 -5.52
C ASP A 231 -19.46 20.12 -4.28
N ILE A 232 -18.71 19.42 -3.41
CA ILE A 232 -18.12 20.03 -2.21
C ILE A 232 -17.10 21.11 -2.61
N LEU A 233 -16.15 20.81 -3.50
CA LEU A 233 -15.09 21.77 -3.88
C LEU A 233 -15.61 23.02 -4.57
N ARG A 234 -16.75 22.95 -5.27
CA ARG A 234 -17.41 24.14 -5.85
C ARG A 234 -17.97 25.07 -4.78
N ASN A 235 -18.53 24.51 -3.71
CA ASN A 235 -19.20 25.27 -2.65
C ASN A 235 -18.25 25.63 -1.49
N GLN A 236 -17.22 24.84 -1.28
CA GLN A 236 -16.23 24.95 -0.21
C GLN A 236 -14.82 24.70 -0.79
N PRO A 237 -14.27 25.68 -1.53
CA PRO A 237 -12.99 25.54 -2.23
C PRO A 237 -11.77 25.45 -1.30
N ASP A 238 -11.96 25.65 0.02
CA ASP A 238 -10.92 25.48 1.03
C ASP A 238 -11.18 24.24 1.93
N ASN A 239 -12.00 23.28 1.48
CA ASN A 239 -12.25 22.05 2.23
C ASN A 239 -11.08 21.06 2.08
N ALA A 240 -10.25 20.95 3.13
CA ALA A 240 -9.07 20.09 3.14
C ALA A 240 -9.39 18.60 2.87
N ALA A 241 -10.48 18.09 3.44
CA ALA A 241 -10.88 16.69 3.26
C ALA A 241 -11.28 16.40 1.81
N ALA A 242 -12.00 17.33 1.16
CA ALA A 242 -12.39 17.19 -0.24
C ALA A 242 -11.17 17.23 -1.17
N HIS A 243 -10.21 18.13 -0.94
CA HIS A 243 -8.96 18.14 -1.70
C HIS A 243 -8.13 16.87 -1.50
N HIS A 244 -8.02 16.39 -0.27
CA HIS A 244 -7.37 15.13 0.04
C HIS A 244 -8.00 13.98 -0.75
N TYR A 245 -9.32 13.81 -0.66
CA TYR A 245 -10.00 12.72 -1.35
C TYR A 245 -9.98 12.90 -2.87
N TRP A 246 -9.92 14.13 -3.37
CA TRP A 246 -9.76 14.40 -4.80
C TRP A 246 -8.41 13.92 -5.33
N ILE A 247 -7.33 14.09 -4.55
CA ILE A 247 -6.00 13.59 -4.92
C ILE A 247 -6.03 12.07 -5.04
N HIS A 248 -6.52 11.36 -4.02
CA HIS A 248 -6.67 9.90 -4.08
C HIS A 248 -7.53 9.46 -5.27
N LEU A 249 -8.66 10.14 -5.50
CA LEU A 249 -9.55 9.80 -6.60
C LEU A 249 -8.86 9.87 -7.98
N LYS A 250 -7.88 10.76 -8.15
CA LYS A 250 -7.26 11.08 -9.44
C LYS A 250 -5.87 10.50 -9.66
N GLU A 251 -5.14 10.14 -8.60
CA GLU A 251 -3.72 9.77 -8.68
C GLU A 251 -3.39 8.62 -9.64
N ASN A 252 -4.29 7.66 -9.83
CA ASN A 252 -4.05 6.50 -10.67
C ASN A 252 -4.49 6.67 -12.14
N CYS A 253 -5.53 7.46 -12.42
CA CYS A 253 -6.03 7.66 -13.79
C CYS A 253 -5.40 8.86 -14.48
N CYS A 254 -5.29 9.94 -13.74
CA CYS A 254 -5.33 11.30 -14.28
C CYS A 254 -4.81 12.29 -13.22
N PRO A 255 -3.54 12.16 -12.80
CA PRO A 255 -2.98 12.93 -11.68
C PRO A 255 -2.99 14.45 -11.91
N GLU A 256 -2.90 14.91 -13.17
CA GLU A 256 -2.91 16.32 -13.53
C GLU A 256 -4.21 17.03 -13.12
N ASP A 257 -5.35 16.33 -13.14
CA ASP A 257 -6.65 16.84 -12.69
C ASP A 257 -6.65 17.22 -11.20
N ALA A 258 -5.68 16.76 -10.43
CA ALA A 258 -5.55 17.01 -9.00
C ALA A 258 -4.45 18.01 -8.63
N PHE A 259 -3.74 18.61 -9.59
CA PHE A 259 -2.66 19.56 -9.28
C PHE A 259 -3.12 20.77 -8.46
N GLN A 260 -4.28 21.35 -8.78
CA GLN A 260 -4.83 22.44 -7.98
C GLN A 260 -5.12 22.00 -6.54
N SER A 261 -5.66 20.80 -6.35
CA SER A 261 -5.91 20.22 -5.03
C SER A 261 -4.61 19.95 -4.28
N ALA A 262 -3.57 19.46 -4.97
CA ALA A 262 -2.25 19.19 -4.41
C ALA A 262 -1.59 20.48 -3.87
N GLU A 263 -1.64 21.56 -4.62
CA GLU A 263 -1.13 22.88 -4.18
C GLU A 263 -1.94 23.43 -3.00
N THR A 264 -3.26 23.28 -3.03
CA THR A 264 -4.16 23.83 -2.02
C THR A 264 -4.07 23.08 -0.70
N LEU A 265 -4.01 21.74 -0.73
CA LEU A 265 -4.07 20.90 0.46
C LEU A 265 -2.94 21.17 1.45
N SER A 266 -1.71 21.35 0.95
CA SER A 266 -0.55 21.64 1.80
C SER A 266 -0.69 22.95 2.59
N ARG A 267 -1.44 23.93 2.04
CA ARG A 267 -1.74 25.19 2.73
C ARG A 267 -2.84 25.02 3.79
N LEU A 268 -3.84 24.18 3.51
CA LEU A 268 -4.99 23.99 4.39
C LEU A 268 -4.68 23.10 5.61
N ALA A 269 -3.81 22.11 5.44
CA ALA A 269 -3.44 21.17 6.49
C ALA A 269 -1.92 20.97 6.65
N PRO A 270 -1.13 22.05 6.84
CA PRO A 270 0.35 21.99 6.86
C PRO A 270 0.94 21.21 8.04
N ASN A 271 0.16 20.96 9.09
CA ASN A 271 0.61 20.27 10.31
C ASN A 271 0.10 18.81 10.39
N SER A 272 -0.45 18.28 9.30
CA SER A 272 -0.77 16.85 9.16
C SER A 272 0.21 16.23 8.17
N GLY A 273 1.05 15.30 8.63
CA GLY A 273 2.09 14.68 7.80
C GLY A 273 1.51 14.02 6.56
N HIS A 274 0.35 13.37 6.67
CA HIS A 274 -0.31 12.74 5.55
C HIS A 274 -0.84 13.78 4.55
N MET A 275 -1.43 14.88 5.03
CA MET A 275 -1.97 15.91 4.13
C MET A 275 -0.89 16.62 3.31
N VAL A 276 0.30 16.84 3.88
CA VAL A 276 1.45 17.39 3.12
C VAL A 276 2.18 16.35 2.29
N HIS A 277 1.95 15.06 2.54
CA HIS A 277 2.45 13.94 1.75
C HIS A 277 1.68 13.77 0.44
N MET A 278 0.35 13.87 0.50
CA MET A 278 -0.56 13.58 -0.61
C MET A 278 -0.22 14.26 -1.95
N PRO A 279 0.21 15.54 -1.99
CA PRO A 279 0.65 16.16 -3.25
C PRO A 279 1.74 15.36 -3.97
N GLY A 280 2.62 14.70 -3.21
CA GLY A 280 3.70 13.89 -3.75
C GLY A 280 3.21 12.69 -4.57
N HIS A 281 2.02 12.14 -4.28
CA HIS A 281 1.45 11.04 -5.05
C HIS A 281 1.22 11.42 -6.52
N VAL A 282 0.53 12.54 -6.74
CA VAL A 282 0.21 13.01 -8.11
C VAL A 282 1.44 13.56 -8.82
N TYR A 283 2.34 14.22 -8.10
CA TYR A 283 3.62 14.68 -8.68
C TYR A 283 4.51 13.50 -9.08
N TYR A 284 4.58 12.45 -8.27
CA TYR A 284 5.34 11.23 -8.60
C TYR A 284 4.79 10.57 -9.86
N LYS A 285 3.46 10.41 -9.95
CA LYS A 285 2.79 9.81 -11.12
C LYS A 285 2.96 10.63 -12.40
N ALA A 286 2.97 11.96 -12.29
CA ALA A 286 3.17 12.86 -13.41
C ALA A 286 4.65 13.09 -13.78
N GLY A 287 5.60 12.42 -13.11
CA GLY A 287 7.03 12.61 -13.40
C GLY A 287 7.61 13.94 -12.92
N LEU A 288 6.95 14.60 -11.98
CA LEU A 288 7.41 15.84 -11.35
C LEU A 288 8.20 15.52 -10.08
N TYR A 289 9.26 14.71 -10.22
CA TYR A 289 9.93 14.07 -9.09
C TYR A 289 10.58 15.03 -8.09
N GLN A 290 11.02 16.21 -8.53
CA GLN A 290 11.50 17.25 -7.61
C GLN A 290 10.37 17.79 -6.71
N LYS A 291 9.17 18.04 -7.26
CA LYS A 291 8.02 18.47 -6.45
C LYS A 291 7.57 17.36 -5.50
N ALA A 292 7.53 16.12 -5.98
CA ALA A 292 7.20 14.96 -5.15
C ALA A 292 8.20 14.79 -4.00
N TYR A 293 9.50 14.91 -4.28
CA TYR A 293 10.56 14.92 -3.27
C TYR A 293 10.31 15.96 -2.18
N GLU A 294 9.99 17.21 -2.56
CA GLU A 294 9.70 18.29 -1.62
C GLU A 294 8.51 17.97 -0.71
N SER A 295 7.41 17.43 -1.28
CA SER A 295 6.24 17.00 -0.50
C SER A 295 6.59 15.89 0.49
N PHE A 296 7.31 14.85 0.06
CA PHE A 296 7.68 13.74 0.93
C PHE A 296 8.66 14.14 2.04
N ILE A 297 9.63 15.01 1.75
CA ILE A 297 10.53 15.56 2.77
C ILE A 297 9.77 16.45 3.77
N ALA A 298 8.82 17.27 3.29
CA ALA A 298 7.96 18.07 4.16
C ALA A 298 7.15 17.17 5.11
N ALA A 299 6.58 16.07 4.60
CA ALA A 299 5.86 15.10 5.41
C ALA A 299 6.74 14.44 6.48
N VAL A 300 7.95 14.00 6.10
CA VAL A 300 8.95 13.47 7.05
C VAL A 300 9.26 14.48 8.15
N LYS A 301 9.37 15.78 7.82
CA LYS A 301 9.63 16.85 8.79
C LYS A 301 8.46 17.05 9.75
N VAL A 302 7.22 17.09 9.25
CA VAL A 302 6.01 17.25 10.07
C VAL A 302 5.86 16.09 11.04
N ASP A 303 5.97 14.86 10.54
CA ASP A 303 5.88 13.66 11.39
C ASP A 303 7.02 13.61 12.43
N SER A 304 8.25 13.98 12.04
CA SER A 304 9.39 14.02 12.97
C SER A 304 9.16 15.01 14.12
N ALA A 305 8.57 16.17 13.84
CA ALA A 305 8.23 17.16 14.86
C ALA A 305 7.14 16.63 15.80
N TYR A 306 6.06 16.08 15.24
CA TYR A 306 4.99 15.45 16.02
C TYR A 306 5.53 14.34 16.94
N MET A 307 6.31 13.42 16.39
CA MET A 307 6.89 12.30 17.13
C MET A 307 7.75 12.78 18.30
N LYS A 308 8.58 13.80 18.08
CA LYS A 308 9.40 14.41 19.12
C LYS A 308 8.54 15.07 20.21
N ASP A 309 7.57 15.89 19.81
CA ASP A 309 6.77 16.71 20.74
C ASP A 309 5.79 15.86 21.56
N GLN A 310 5.18 14.85 20.93
CA GLN A 310 4.24 13.94 21.57
C GLN A 310 4.92 12.68 22.15
N LYS A 311 6.25 12.56 22.00
CA LYS A 311 7.05 11.41 22.46
C LYS A 311 6.57 10.07 21.88
N ILE A 312 6.20 10.09 20.60
CA ILE A 312 5.79 8.90 19.85
C ILE A 312 7.04 8.28 19.21
N PRO A 313 7.34 7.00 19.47
CA PRO A 313 8.42 6.30 18.79
C PRO A 313 8.18 6.21 17.27
N GLU A 314 9.25 6.24 16.47
CA GLU A 314 9.15 6.12 14.99
C GLU A 314 8.37 4.87 14.55
N VAL A 315 8.55 3.75 15.26
CA VAL A 315 7.85 2.48 14.97
C VAL A 315 6.34 2.56 15.16
N ASP A 316 5.86 3.49 15.99
CA ASP A 316 4.43 3.67 16.27
C ASP A 316 3.78 4.73 15.36
N ALA A 317 4.57 5.42 14.53
CA ALA A 317 4.11 6.41 13.56
C ALA A 317 4.05 5.80 12.15
N TRP A 318 2.93 5.18 11.81
CA TRP A 318 2.77 4.48 10.54
C TRP A 318 3.03 5.37 9.30
N ASN A 319 2.50 6.60 9.36
CA ASN A 319 2.59 7.55 8.27
C ASN A 319 4.05 7.94 7.98
N TYR A 320 4.90 8.00 9.02
CA TYR A 320 6.31 8.32 8.86
C TYR A 320 7.06 7.27 8.02
N ILE A 321 6.79 5.98 8.27
CA ILE A 321 7.39 4.89 7.48
C ILE A 321 6.87 4.92 6.04
N HIS A 322 5.56 5.13 5.86
CA HIS A 322 4.94 5.25 4.54
C HIS A 322 5.54 6.41 3.72
N ASN A 323 5.65 7.58 4.33
CA ASN A 323 6.24 8.79 3.74
C ASN A 323 7.66 8.54 3.25
N ILE A 324 8.48 7.86 4.05
CA ILE A 324 9.85 7.53 3.65
C ILE A 324 9.85 6.52 2.50
N ASN A 325 9.00 5.50 2.49
CA ASN A 325 9.01 4.52 1.40
C ASN A 325 8.61 5.15 0.05
N TYR A 326 7.68 6.09 0.03
CA TYR A 326 7.37 6.88 -1.15
C TYR A 326 8.55 7.77 -1.58
N LEU A 327 9.24 8.39 -0.62
CA LEU A 327 10.47 9.12 -0.90
C LEU A 327 11.54 8.23 -1.54
N LEU A 328 11.67 6.97 -1.10
CA LEU A 328 12.58 5.99 -1.69
C LEU A 328 12.21 5.69 -3.15
N SER A 329 10.94 5.38 -3.42
CA SER A 329 10.45 5.17 -4.79
C SER A 329 10.67 6.39 -5.68
N ASN A 330 10.40 7.60 -5.17
CA ASN A 330 10.67 8.84 -5.89
C ASN A 330 12.15 9.05 -6.18
N CYS A 331 13.03 8.79 -5.20
CA CYS A 331 14.46 8.92 -5.40
C CYS A 331 14.99 7.94 -6.45
N ALA A 332 14.40 6.73 -6.55
CA ALA A 332 14.76 5.76 -7.59
C ALA A 332 14.41 6.27 -8.99
N GLU A 333 13.25 6.90 -9.17
CA GLU A 333 12.88 7.49 -10.46
C GLU A 333 13.67 8.78 -10.79
N ASP A 334 14.03 9.57 -9.78
CA ASP A 334 14.74 10.86 -9.95
C ASP A 334 16.27 10.71 -9.95
N GLY A 335 16.80 9.49 -9.82
CA GLY A 335 18.26 9.24 -9.80
C GLY A 335 18.99 9.64 -8.50
N ARG A 336 18.28 9.86 -7.38
CA ARG A 336 18.85 10.34 -6.11
C ARG A 336 19.43 9.23 -5.23
N TYR A 337 20.45 8.52 -5.70
CA TYR A 337 21.03 7.36 -5.01
C TYR A 337 21.40 7.61 -3.54
N ASN A 338 22.21 8.63 -3.26
CA ASN A 338 22.69 8.90 -1.89
C ASN A 338 21.54 9.22 -0.93
N THR A 339 20.51 9.92 -1.40
CA THR A 339 19.35 10.26 -0.56
C THR A 339 18.49 9.03 -0.30
N ALA A 340 18.26 8.21 -1.34
CA ALA A 340 17.54 6.94 -1.21
C ALA A 340 18.20 6.03 -0.16
N LEU A 341 19.51 5.81 -0.26
CA LEU A 341 20.23 4.97 0.69
C LEU A 341 20.23 5.53 2.11
N TYR A 342 20.39 6.84 2.28
CA TYR A 342 20.35 7.46 3.60
C TYR A 342 19.03 7.14 4.32
N TYR A 343 17.90 7.35 3.65
CA TYR A 343 16.58 7.09 4.23
C TYR A 343 16.27 5.59 4.36
N ALA A 344 16.74 4.76 3.43
CA ALA A 344 16.57 3.32 3.51
C ALA A 344 17.34 2.73 4.72
N GLU A 345 18.58 3.16 4.95
CA GLU A 345 19.35 2.75 6.13
C GLU A 345 18.74 3.33 7.42
N LYS A 346 18.12 4.52 7.37
CA LYS A 346 17.35 5.06 8.51
C LYS A 346 16.19 4.13 8.88
N LEU A 347 15.39 3.67 7.91
CA LEU A 347 14.28 2.75 8.17
C LEU A 347 14.77 1.40 8.71
N LYS A 348 15.84 0.83 8.13
CA LYS A 348 16.44 -0.42 8.61
C LYS A 348 16.91 -0.32 10.06
N ASN A 349 17.51 0.81 10.44
CA ASN A 349 18.07 1.04 11.78
C ASN A 349 17.07 1.68 12.76
N MET A 350 15.79 1.78 12.38
CA MET A 350 14.75 2.37 13.21
C MET A 350 14.67 1.68 14.58
N PRO A 351 14.74 2.43 15.70
CA PRO A 351 14.61 1.86 17.04
C PRO A 351 13.19 1.29 17.26
N ALA A 352 13.12 0.03 17.67
CA ALA A 352 11.86 -0.63 18.02
C ALA A 352 12.10 -1.78 19.01
N THR A 353 11.14 -2.00 19.92
CA THR A 353 11.17 -3.15 20.83
C THR A 353 10.97 -4.46 20.07
N LYS A 354 11.41 -5.59 20.66
CA LYS A 354 11.17 -6.93 20.08
C LYS A 354 9.66 -7.17 19.85
N GLU A 355 8.82 -6.74 20.79
CA GLU A 355 7.36 -6.85 20.70
C GLU A 355 6.79 -6.08 19.50
N ARG A 356 7.17 -4.81 19.33
CA ARG A 356 6.71 -3.98 18.21
C ARG A 356 7.15 -4.54 16.87
N LYS A 357 8.39 -5.01 16.76
CA LYS A 357 8.90 -5.64 15.53
C LYS A 357 8.14 -6.91 15.16
N ARG A 358 7.74 -7.73 16.15
CA ARG A 358 6.90 -8.92 15.91
C ARG A 358 5.48 -8.53 15.50
N LYS A 359 4.87 -7.55 16.18
CA LYS A 359 3.50 -7.13 15.90
C LYS A 359 3.37 -6.50 14.50
N PHE A 360 4.34 -5.69 14.10
CA PHE A 360 4.34 -4.95 12.84
C PHE A 360 5.41 -5.45 11.87
N GLU A 361 5.65 -6.77 11.86
CA GLU A 361 6.73 -7.37 11.08
C GLU A 361 6.62 -7.02 9.61
N GLY A 362 5.44 -7.14 9.00
CA GLY A 362 5.26 -6.86 7.58
C GLY A 362 5.79 -5.48 7.20
N ARG A 363 5.42 -4.46 7.98
CA ARG A 363 5.95 -3.11 7.80
C ARG A 363 7.46 -3.05 8.05
N PHE A 364 7.91 -3.53 9.21
CA PHE A 364 9.31 -3.35 9.61
C PHE A 364 10.27 -4.09 8.67
N PHE A 365 9.91 -5.30 8.26
CA PHE A 365 10.73 -6.13 7.40
C PHE A 365 10.70 -5.65 5.95
N TYR A 366 9.51 -5.63 5.33
CA TYR A 366 9.40 -5.34 3.89
C TYR A 366 9.66 -3.87 3.56
N GLN A 367 9.27 -2.93 4.44
CA GLN A 367 9.43 -1.50 4.22
C GLN A 367 10.66 -0.90 4.92
N GLY A 368 11.31 -1.63 5.84
CA GLY A 368 12.48 -1.17 6.58
C GLY A 368 13.73 -1.99 6.32
N VAL A 369 13.76 -3.23 6.84
CA VAL A 369 14.94 -4.11 6.78
C VAL A 369 15.40 -4.38 5.34
N ILE A 370 14.46 -4.59 4.42
CA ILE A 370 14.74 -4.84 3.00
C ILE A 370 15.01 -3.55 2.22
N ALA A 371 14.64 -2.38 2.73
CA ALA A 371 14.68 -1.13 1.97
C ALA A 371 16.06 -0.80 1.38
N PRO A 372 17.20 -0.96 2.10
CA PRO A 372 18.51 -0.73 1.50
C PRO A 372 18.82 -1.65 0.33
N ALA A 373 18.48 -2.94 0.43
CA ALA A 373 18.67 -3.88 -0.67
C ALA A 373 17.77 -3.55 -1.87
N LYS A 374 16.50 -3.17 -1.61
CA LYS A 374 15.57 -2.71 -2.65
C LYS A 374 16.15 -1.50 -3.40
N MET A 375 16.73 -0.53 -2.69
CA MET A 375 17.37 0.63 -3.35
C MET A 375 18.57 0.22 -4.19
N GLU A 376 19.48 -0.63 -3.69
CA GLU A 376 20.59 -1.13 -4.52
C GLU A 376 20.08 -1.84 -5.79
N LEU A 377 18.96 -2.58 -5.73
CA LEU A 377 18.32 -3.17 -6.92
C LEU A 377 17.80 -2.11 -7.90
N CYS A 378 17.08 -1.09 -7.41
CA CYS A 378 16.57 0.01 -8.23
C CYS A 378 17.68 0.68 -9.05
N PHE A 379 18.83 0.93 -8.42
CA PHE A 379 19.99 1.58 -9.04
C PHE A 379 20.93 0.60 -9.78
N GLY A 380 20.56 -0.68 -9.91
CA GLY A 380 21.32 -1.67 -10.66
C GLY A 380 22.62 -2.13 -10.00
N PHE A 381 22.77 -1.93 -8.69
CA PHE A 381 23.91 -2.39 -7.87
C PHE A 381 23.63 -3.78 -7.29
N TYR A 382 23.45 -4.76 -8.16
CA TYR A 382 22.94 -6.09 -7.83
C TYR A 382 23.81 -6.86 -6.84
N GLU A 383 25.14 -6.74 -6.92
CA GLU A 383 26.07 -7.37 -5.96
C GLU A 383 25.86 -6.81 -4.54
N ARG A 384 25.79 -5.48 -4.41
CA ARG A 384 25.49 -4.82 -3.13
C ARG A 384 24.12 -5.19 -2.59
N ALA A 385 23.11 -5.34 -3.47
CA ALA A 385 21.80 -5.81 -3.07
C ALA A 385 21.86 -7.24 -2.52
N ALA A 386 22.56 -8.15 -3.21
CA ALA A 386 22.75 -9.53 -2.77
C ALA A 386 23.46 -9.60 -1.42
N ASP A 387 24.53 -8.83 -1.21
CA ASP A 387 25.26 -8.76 0.06
C ASP A 387 24.37 -8.30 1.21
N LYS A 388 23.60 -7.22 1.00
CA LYS A 388 22.66 -6.70 2.01
C LYS A 388 21.58 -7.72 2.36
N LEU A 389 21.09 -8.49 1.38
CA LEU A 389 20.11 -9.55 1.61
C LEU A 389 20.74 -10.74 2.35
N ALA A 390 21.94 -11.17 1.97
CA ALA A 390 22.67 -12.25 2.64
C ALA A 390 22.99 -11.94 4.11
N ALA A 391 23.17 -10.67 4.45
CA ALA A 391 23.37 -10.22 5.83
C ALA A 391 22.13 -10.37 6.72
N ILE A 392 20.92 -10.47 6.15
CA ILE A 392 19.67 -10.69 6.90
C ILE A 392 19.54 -12.18 7.22
N ARG A 393 19.66 -12.55 8.51
CA ARG A 393 19.63 -13.94 8.95
C ARG A 393 18.43 -14.23 9.84
N LEU A 394 17.95 -15.47 9.77
CA LEU A 394 17.04 -16.04 10.75
C LEU A 394 17.92 -16.70 11.83
N ASP A 395 18.24 -15.97 12.90
CA ASP A 395 18.86 -16.53 14.10
C ASP A 395 17.80 -16.94 15.15
N GLU A 396 18.20 -17.65 16.21
CA GLU A 396 17.28 -18.12 17.27
C GLU A 396 16.58 -16.95 17.99
N ASP A 397 17.20 -15.78 17.96
CA ASP A 397 16.68 -14.51 18.47
C ASP A 397 15.96 -13.66 17.40
N SER A 398 15.80 -14.19 16.18
CA SER A 398 15.24 -13.48 15.05
C SER A 398 13.82 -13.02 15.34
N LEU A 399 13.54 -11.79 14.93
CA LEU A 399 12.23 -11.17 15.02
C LEU A 399 11.39 -11.40 13.77
N PHE A 400 11.91 -12.18 12.81
CA PHE A 400 11.34 -12.36 11.48
C PHE A 400 10.74 -13.76 11.29
N THR A 401 9.59 -13.84 10.64
CA THR A 401 8.89 -15.08 10.30
C THR A 401 9.59 -15.80 9.15
N ASN A 402 9.31 -17.09 9.04
CA ASN A 402 9.74 -17.90 7.90
C ASN A 402 9.24 -17.30 6.57
N LYS A 403 8.06 -16.69 6.54
CA LYS A 403 7.50 -16.01 5.35
C LYS A 403 8.38 -14.85 4.89
N ALA A 404 8.76 -13.98 5.83
CA ALA A 404 9.63 -12.83 5.58
C ALA A 404 11.01 -13.27 5.06
N ILE A 405 11.59 -14.29 5.70
CA ILE A 405 12.88 -14.84 5.30
C ILE A 405 12.79 -15.55 3.94
N ALA A 406 11.69 -16.24 3.65
CA ALA A 406 11.44 -16.84 2.35
C ALA A 406 11.39 -15.77 1.25
N TYR A 407 10.69 -14.67 1.47
CA TYR A 407 10.66 -13.55 0.51
C TYR A 407 12.05 -12.98 0.26
N LYS A 408 12.80 -12.72 1.34
CA LYS A 408 14.17 -12.22 1.26
C LYS A 408 15.09 -13.17 0.49
N ASN A 409 14.99 -14.48 0.73
CA ASN A 409 15.84 -15.47 0.05
C ASN A 409 15.56 -15.55 -1.45
N ALA A 410 14.28 -15.44 -1.83
CA ALA A 410 13.91 -15.33 -3.25
C ALA A 410 14.52 -14.07 -3.88
N LEU A 411 14.39 -12.92 -3.22
CA LEU A 411 14.97 -11.66 -3.69
C LEU A 411 16.51 -11.73 -3.75
N PHE A 412 17.15 -12.45 -2.84
CA PHE A 412 18.60 -12.70 -2.86
C PHE A 412 19.02 -13.48 -4.11
N HIS A 413 18.27 -14.52 -4.49
CA HIS A 413 18.54 -15.26 -5.73
C HIS A 413 18.37 -14.37 -6.96
N PHE A 414 17.32 -13.54 -7.01
CA PHE A 414 17.15 -12.57 -8.08
C PHE A 414 18.35 -11.60 -8.18
N ALA A 415 18.70 -10.95 -7.07
CA ALA A 415 19.83 -10.03 -7.00
C ALA A 415 21.15 -10.69 -7.44
N SER A 416 21.42 -11.90 -6.95
CA SER A 416 22.65 -12.64 -7.26
C SER A 416 22.69 -13.09 -8.72
N GLY A 417 21.56 -13.49 -9.29
CA GLY A 417 21.45 -13.81 -10.72
C GLY A 417 21.73 -12.61 -11.61
N MET A 418 21.14 -11.45 -11.30
CA MET A 418 21.40 -10.19 -12.02
C MET A 418 22.86 -9.73 -11.88
N ALA A 419 23.46 -9.90 -10.69
CA ALA A 419 24.89 -9.64 -10.48
C ALA A 419 25.78 -10.56 -11.33
N ALA A 420 25.47 -11.85 -11.38
CA ALA A 420 26.19 -12.82 -12.20
C ALA A 420 26.10 -12.50 -13.71
N ILE A 421 24.94 -12.03 -14.19
CA ILE A 421 24.82 -11.53 -15.57
C ILE A 421 25.72 -10.32 -15.82
N LYS A 422 25.74 -9.32 -14.92
CA LYS A 422 26.66 -8.18 -15.06
C LYS A 422 28.14 -8.60 -15.07
N ALA A 423 28.47 -9.68 -14.37
CA ALA A 423 29.80 -10.28 -14.37
C ALA A 423 30.07 -11.24 -15.55
N ASN A 424 29.16 -11.33 -16.54
CA ASN A 424 29.21 -12.28 -17.66
C ASN A 424 29.31 -13.77 -17.25
N ASN A 425 28.85 -14.11 -16.04
CA ASN A 425 28.82 -15.48 -15.54
C ASN A 425 27.42 -16.08 -15.69
N ILE A 426 27.08 -16.47 -16.93
CA ILE A 426 25.76 -17.02 -17.29
C ILE A 426 25.47 -18.31 -16.51
N ALA A 427 26.47 -19.17 -16.29
CA ALA A 427 26.28 -20.42 -15.55
C ALA A 427 25.83 -20.17 -14.11
N LEU A 428 26.46 -19.22 -13.42
CA LEU A 428 26.05 -18.82 -12.07
C LEU A 428 24.67 -18.14 -12.07
N ALA A 429 24.37 -17.33 -13.08
CA ALA A 429 23.05 -16.71 -13.22
C ALA A 429 21.94 -17.77 -13.35
N ARG A 430 22.14 -18.82 -14.16
CA ARG A 430 21.21 -19.95 -14.28
C ARG A 430 21.00 -20.66 -12.94
N GLN A 431 22.08 -20.94 -12.20
CA GLN A 431 21.97 -21.57 -10.88
C GLN A 431 21.08 -20.76 -9.93
N HIS A 432 21.21 -19.43 -9.94
CA HIS A 432 20.36 -18.56 -9.13
C HIS A 432 18.92 -18.50 -9.64
N SER A 433 18.69 -18.49 -10.95
CA SER A 433 17.34 -18.56 -11.53
C SER A 433 16.63 -19.87 -11.15
N GLU A 434 17.32 -21.01 -11.26
CA GLU A 434 16.78 -22.31 -10.86
C GLU A 434 16.53 -22.39 -9.37
N ALA A 435 17.42 -21.81 -8.55
CA ALA A 435 17.23 -21.73 -7.11
C ALA A 435 16.02 -20.86 -6.73
N LEU A 436 15.80 -19.74 -7.43
CA LEU A 436 14.62 -18.88 -7.25
C LEU A 436 13.33 -19.64 -7.55
N ASP A 437 13.22 -20.29 -8.71
CA ASP A 437 12.04 -21.06 -9.10
C ASP A 437 11.78 -22.23 -8.13
N ALA A 438 12.83 -22.97 -7.77
CA ALA A 438 12.72 -24.05 -6.82
C ALA A 438 12.29 -23.55 -5.43
N HIS A 439 12.79 -22.40 -5.01
CA HIS A 439 12.41 -21.78 -3.73
C HIS A 439 10.94 -21.35 -3.72
N LEU A 440 10.46 -20.71 -4.78
CA LEU A 440 9.04 -20.34 -4.93
C LEU A 440 8.14 -21.57 -4.92
N TRP A 441 8.50 -22.60 -5.69
CA TRP A 441 7.74 -23.83 -5.73
C TRP A 441 7.68 -24.53 -4.36
N ARG A 442 8.81 -24.64 -3.65
CA ARG A 442 8.86 -25.24 -2.30
C ARG A 442 8.03 -24.44 -1.31
N ASN A 443 8.08 -23.11 -1.35
CA ASN A 443 7.27 -22.29 -0.45
C ASN A 443 5.77 -22.56 -0.66
N LEU A 444 5.30 -22.60 -1.91
CA LEU A 444 3.89 -22.82 -2.22
C LEU A 444 3.40 -24.26 -1.98
N ASN A 445 4.25 -25.26 -2.20
CA ASN A 445 3.83 -26.66 -2.25
C ASN A 445 4.30 -27.52 -1.07
N GLN A 446 5.33 -27.08 -0.34
CA GLN A 446 5.98 -27.90 0.70
C GLN A 446 6.05 -27.21 2.07
N SER A 447 5.98 -25.88 2.15
CA SER A 447 5.95 -25.18 3.44
C SER A 447 4.59 -25.31 4.11
N ALA A 448 4.60 -25.33 5.45
CA ALA A 448 3.38 -25.22 6.24
C ALA A 448 2.65 -23.91 5.91
N THR A 449 1.32 -23.89 5.91
CA THR A 449 0.50 -22.72 5.54
C THR A 449 0.90 -21.44 6.28
N GLN A 450 1.25 -21.56 7.56
CA GLN A 450 1.73 -20.45 8.40
C GLN A 450 3.13 -19.92 8.03
N ASP A 451 3.85 -20.59 7.13
CA ASP A 451 5.17 -20.21 6.61
C ASP A 451 5.13 -19.86 5.11
N GLN A 452 3.96 -20.00 4.47
CA GLN A 452 3.76 -19.61 3.07
C GLN A 452 3.71 -18.10 2.94
N MET A 453 4.43 -17.57 1.95
CA MET A 453 4.34 -16.17 1.56
C MET A 453 2.92 -15.85 1.07
N ASN A 454 2.48 -14.61 1.30
CA ASN A 454 1.20 -14.19 0.77
C ASN A 454 1.22 -14.13 -0.77
N ALA A 455 0.04 -14.20 -1.39
CA ALA A 455 -0.11 -14.26 -2.85
C ALA A 455 0.52 -13.06 -3.56
N ARG A 456 0.47 -11.86 -2.95
CA ARG A 456 1.03 -10.65 -3.52
C ARG A 456 2.55 -10.72 -3.63
N ARG A 457 3.23 -11.15 -2.56
CA ARG A 457 4.69 -11.31 -2.52
C ARG A 457 5.18 -12.41 -3.46
N VAL A 458 4.42 -13.48 -3.60
CA VAL A 458 4.68 -14.52 -4.59
C VAL A 458 4.57 -13.93 -6.01
N SER A 459 3.56 -13.10 -6.26
CA SER A 459 3.39 -12.42 -7.55
C SER A 459 4.54 -11.46 -7.86
N ASP A 460 4.97 -10.64 -6.90
CA ASP A 460 6.16 -9.77 -7.03
C ASP A 460 7.41 -10.59 -7.43
N LEU A 461 7.62 -11.75 -6.81
CA LEU A 461 8.78 -12.61 -7.07
C LEU A 461 8.67 -13.42 -8.37
N ASN A 462 7.45 -13.72 -8.84
CA ASN A 462 7.24 -14.33 -10.15
C ASN A 462 7.65 -13.37 -11.27
N VAL A 463 7.39 -12.06 -11.12
CA VAL A 463 7.89 -11.04 -12.05
C VAL A 463 9.42 -11.05 -12.05
N ALA A 464 10.05 -11.04 -10.87
CA ALA A 464 11.50 -11.12 -10.74
C ALA A 464 12.10 -12.38 -11.38
N SER A 465 11.45 -13.53 -11.22
CA SER A 465 11.91 -14.78 -11.85
C SER A 465 11.86 -14.70 -13.37
N LEU A 466 10.73 -14.25 -13.94
CA LEU A 466 10.59 -14.10 -15.39
C LEU A 466 11.58 -13.07 -15.96
N GLU A 467 11.78 -11.94 -15.27
CA GLU A 467 12.77 -10.93 -15.68
C GLU A 467 14.18 -11.55 -15.72
N LEU A 468 14.60 -12.26 -14.68
CA LEU A 468 15.92 -12.90 -14.64
C LEU A 468 16.08 -13.95 -15.74
N GLN A 469 15.06 -14.78 -15.99
CA GLN A 469 15.08 -15.78 -17.06
C GLN A 469 15.27 -15.13 -18.43
N GLY A 470 14.51 -14.08 -18.72
CA GLY A 470 14.63 -13.34 -19.98
C GLY A 470 15.99 -12.66 -20.16
N VAL A 471 16.53 -12.07 -19.08
CA VAL A 471 17.87 -11.46 -19.08
C VAL A 471 18.96 -12.51 -19.31
N ILE A 472 18.84 -13.71 -18.72
CA ILE A 472 19.75 -14.85 -18.97
C ILE A 472 19.71 -15.27 -20.44
N GLN A 473 18.51 -15.48 -21.00
CA GLN A 473 18.33 -15.85 -22.40
C GLN A 473 18.93 -14.79 -23.34
N SER A 474 18.78 -13.50 -23.01
CA SER A 474 19.38 -12.41 -23.78
C SER A 474 20.91 -12.48 -23.74
N ALA A 475 21.50 -12.75 -22.56
CA ALA A 475 22.94 -12.90 -22.41
C ALA A 475 23.52 -14.11 -23.18
N GLU A 476 22.69 -15.13 -23.42
CA GLU A 476 23.05 -16.32 -24.20
C GLU A 476 22.94 -16.14 -25.72
N GLY A 477 22.43 -14.99 -26.17
CA GLY A 477 22.14 -14.74 -27.57
C GLY A 477 20.79 -15.33 -28.04
N ASN A 478 19.99 -15.89 -27.14
CA ASN A 478 18.66 -16.44 -27.43
C ASN A 478 17.60 -15.32 -27.45
N TYR A 479 17.80 -14.33 -28.34
CA TYR A 479 17.08 -13.06 -28.28
C TYR A 479 15.56 -13.15 -28.48
N ASP A 480 15.07 -14.04 -29.34
CA ASP A 480 13.63 -14.18 -29.55
C ASP A 480 12.93 -14.75 -28.31
N ALA A 481 13.51 -15.78 -27.68
CA ALA A 481 13.02 -16.32 -26.42
C ALA A 481 13.13 -15.29 -25.27
N ALA A 482 14.22 -14.54 -25.22
CA ALA A 482 14.42 -13.47 -24.24
C ALA A 482 13.31 -12.42 -24.31
N ILE A 483 12.98 -11.97 -25.53
CA ILE A 483 11.93 -10.97 -25.77
C ILE A 483 10.56 -11.52 -25.36
N GLU A 484 10.20 -12.74 -25.77
CA GLU A 484 8.93 -13.37 -25.39
C GLU A 484 8.79 -13.48 -23.86
N THR A 485 9.84 -13.91 -23.18
CA THR A 485 9.87 -14.03 -21.71
C THR A 485 9.75 -12.68 -21.02
N LEU A 486 10.41 -11.63 -21.54
CA LEU A 486 10.36 -10.27 -20.98
C LEU A 486 9.03 -9.55 -21.28
N GLU A 487 8.39 -9.83 -22.41
CA GLU A 487 7.02 -9.39 -22.69
C GLU A 487 6.03 -10.01 -21.69
N LEU A 488 6.18 -11.31 -21.38
CA LEU A 488 5.39 -11.97 -20.33
C LEU A 488 5.68 -11.37 -18.94
N ALA A 489 6.95 -11.12 -18.62
CA ALA A 489 7.33 -10.48 -17.36
C ALA A 489 6.71 -9.08 -17.23
N THR A 490 6.69 -8.31 -18.33
CA THR A 490 6.05 -6.99 -18.39
C THR A 490 4.54 -7.09 -18.17
N GLN A 491 3.86 -8.06 -18.80
CA GLN A 491 2.44 -8.30 -18.55
C GLN A 491 2.17 -8.68 -17.09
N LYS A 492 3.03 -9.52 -16.49
CA LYS A 492 2.88 -9.92 -15.09
C LYS A 492 3.13 -8.78 -14.12
N GLU A 493 4.03 -7.85 -14.46
CA GLU A 493 4.19 -6.59 -13.73
C GLU A 493 2.91 -5.74 -13.80
N GLU A 494 2.28 -5.63 -14.97
CA GLU A 494 1.01 -4.92 -15.13
C GLU A 494 -0.14 -5.58 -14.34
N ASP A 495 -0.17 -6.91 -14.31
CA ASP A 495 -1.16 -7.69 -13.56
C ASP A 495 -1.05 -7.47 -12.04
N LEU A 496 0.10 -6.95 -11.54
CA LEU A 496 0.22 -6.49 -10.15
C LEU A 496 -0.70 -5.29 -9.89
N GLY A 497 -1.06 -4.48 -10.88
CA GLY A 497 -1.95 -3.33 -10.70
C GLY A 497 -1.39 -2.25 -9.74
N TYR A 498 -2.28 -1.35 -9.31
CA TYR A 498 -1.90 -0.20 -8.49
C TYR A 498 -1.49 -0.60 -7.07
N SER A 499 -0.41 0.02 -6.57
CA SER A 499 0.01 -0.04 -5.17
C SER A 499 0.68 1.28 -4.77
N GLU A 500 0.51 1.65 -3.50
CA GLU A 500 1.12 2.84 -2.90
C GLU A 500 1.84 2.50 -1.58
N PRO A 501 3.18 2.64 -1.52
CA PRO A 501 4.12 2.88 -2.63
C PRO A 501 4.22 1.69 -3.61
N PRO A 502 4.79 1.87 -4.82
CA PRO A 502 5.01 0.78 -5.77
C PRO A 502 5.78 -0.42 -5.17
N THR A 503 5.24 -1.64 -5.32
CA THR A 503 5.83 -2.85 -4.72
C THR A 503 7.10 -3.30 -5.42
N TYR A 504 7.07 -3.41 -6.76
CA TYR A 504 8.19 -3.91 -7.55
C TYR A 504 9.35 -2.90 -7.60
N ALA A 505 10.59 -3.39 -7.60
CA ALA A 505 11.76 -2.55 -7.38
C ALA A 505 12.16 -1.73 -8.61
N ARG A 506 11.99 -2.25 -9.82
CA ARG A 506 12.35 -1.55 -11.06
C ARG A 506 11.43 -1.97 -12.20
N PRO A 507 11.12 -1.09 -13.17
CA PRO A 507 10.32 -1.47 -14.34
C PRO A 507 10.97 -2.58 -15.17
N VAL A 508 10.23 -3.64 -15.50
CA VAL A 508 10.70 -4.73 -16.38
C VAL A 508 11.01 -4.24 -17.79
N LEU A 509 10.33 -3.16 -18.22
CA LEU A 509 10.52 -2.52 -19.52
C LEU A 509 11.98 -2.13 -19.79
N ILE A 510 12.78 -1.83 -18.76
CA ILE A 510 14.21 -1.54 -18.91
C ILE A 510 14.93 -2.78 -19.48
N SER A 511 14.69 -3.95 -18.88
CA SER A 511 15.28 -5.22 -19.29
C SER A 511 14.80 -5.66 -20.68
N LEU A 512 13.52 -5.42 -21.02
CA LEU A 512 12.99 -5.65 -22.37
C LEU A 512 13.65 -4.75 -23.43
N ALA A 513 13.81 -3.46 -23.13
CA ALA A 513 14.45 -2.53 -24.05
C ALA A 513 15.93 -2.91 -24.29
N GLU A 514 16.67 -3.27 -23.24
CA GLU A 514 18.04 -3.77 -23.34
C GLU A 514 18.13 -5.05 -24.19
N ALA A 515 17.18 -5.98 -24.04
CA ALA A 515 17.13 -7.19 -24.87
C ALA A 515 16.88 -6.87 -26.35
N HIS A 516 16.01 -5.90 -26.67
CA HIS A 516 15.83 -5.42 -28.04
C HIS A 516 17.10 -4.79 -28.61
N LEU A 517 17.83 -4.00 -27.82
CA LEU A 517 19.11 -3.41 -28.24
C LEU A 517 20.14 -4.50 -28.58
N LYS A 518 20.32 -5.49 -27.70
CA LYS A 518 21.25 -6.61 -27.93
C LYS A 518 20.87 -7.45 -29.15
N ALA A 519 19.57 -7.55 -29.46
CA ALA A 519 19.05 -8.23 -30.64
C ALA A 519 19.17 -7.42 -31.95
N GLY A 520 19.69 -6.18 -31.90
CA GLY A 520 19.72 -5.27 -33.06
C GLY A 520 18.35 -4.73 -33.49
N LYS A 521 17.32 -4.88 -32.65
CA LYS A 521 15.93 -4.44 -32.92
C LYS A 521 15.73 -3.01 -32.42
N PHE A 522 16.49 -2.04 -32.95
CA PHE A 522 16.54 -0.65 -32.46
C PHE A 522 15.17 0.04 -32.41
N ASP A 523 14.35 -0.08 -33.46
CA ASP A 523 12.99 0.49 -33.49
C ASP A 523 12.10 -0.06 -32.36
N LYS A 524 12.30 -1.32 -31.97
CA LYS A 524 11.55 -1.90 -30.85
C LYS A 524 12.09 -1.40 -29.51
N ALA A 525 13.41 -1.31 -29.36
CA ALA A 525 14.03 -0.75 -28.16
C ALA A 525 13.55 0.69 -27.90
N GLU A 526 13.56 1.55 -28.92
CA GLU A 526 13.05 2.93 -28.82
C GLU A 526 11.58 2.93 -28.36
N LYS A 527 10.72 2.13 -28.99
CA LYS A 527 9.31 2.01 -28.60
C LYS A 527 9.15 1.53 -27.16
N THR A 528 9.96 0.59 -26.69
CA THR A 528 9.91 0.12 -25.29
C THR A 528 10.34 1.21 -24.32
N TYR A 529 11.38 1.99 -24.62
CA TYR A 529 11.74 3.16 -23.79
C TYR A 529 10.66 4.25 -23.80
N GLN A 530 10.02 4.49 -24.94
CA GLN A 530 8.86 5.40 -25.01
C GLN A 530 7.68 4.89 -24.16
N GLN A 531 7.43 3.58 -24.14
CA GLN A 531 6.43 2.98 -23.25
C GLN A 531 6.80 3.15 -21.76
N LEU A 532 8.08 2.98 -21.41
CA LEU A 532 8.59 3.24 -20.07
C LEU A 532 8.34 4.70 -19.67
N LEU A 533 8.74 5.66 -20.50
CA LEU A 533 8.55 7.09 -20.25
C LEU A 533 7.06 7.51 -20.25
N LYS A 534 6.19 6.78 -20.94
CA LYS A 534 4.74 7.01 -20.84
C LYS A 534 4.19 6.59 -19.47
N LYS A 535 4.72 5.52 -18.88
CA LYS A 535 4.31 5.02 -17.56
C LYS A 535 5.00 5.75 -16.40
N HIS A 536 6.25 6.16 -16.62
CA HIS A 536 7.11 6.85 -15.66
C HIS A 536 7.68 8.11 -16.33
N PRO A 537 6.87 9.18 -16.50
CA PRO A 537 7.31 10.39 -17.18
C PRO A 537 8.56 10.98 -16.53
N ASN A 538 9.50 11.44 -17.34
CA ASN A 538 10.77 12.05 -16.90
C ASN A 538 11.66 11.16 -16.01
N SER A 539 11.42 9.85 -15.94
CA SER A 539 12.22 8.96 -15.08
C SER A 539 13.66 8.85 -15.59
N ALA A 540 14.62 8.91 -14.68
CA ALA A 540 16.04 8.66 -14.95
C ALA A 540 16.31 7.21 -15.40
N ASN A 541 15.32 6.31 -15.28
CA ASN A 541 15.39 4.96 -15.83
C ASN A 541 15.16 4.91 -17.35
N GLY A 542 14.51 5.94 -17.93
CA GLY A 542 14.14 5.99 -19.35
C GLY A 542 14.80 7.12 -20.14
N ILE A 543 15.53 8.03 -19.49
CA ILE A 543 16.34 9.11 -20.07
C ILE A 543 17.82 8.71 -19.97
#